data_AF-A0A4Y8SXV9-F1
#
_entry.id   AF-A0A4Y8SXV9-F1
#
_cell.length_a   1.000
_cell.length_b   1.000
_cell.length_c   1.000
_cell.angle_alpha   90.00
_cell.angle_beta   90.00
_cell.angle_gamma   90.00
#
_symmetry.space_group_name_H-M   'P 1'
#
loop_
_entity.id
_entity.type
_entity.pdbx_description
1 polymer ?
#
loop_
_entity_poly.entity_id
_entity_poly.type
_entity_poly.pdbx_seq_one_letter_code
_entity_poly.pdbx_strand_id
1 'polypeptide(L)'
;MQLLFTFFIICLFIYGIAFAIKNAQLKFSPKQRTDQRDIGIKHSREKCGNRFEREVFDCLVKLGYYPLSQVKEGRYRLDFVLLENNKRIVIECDGDIFHNAQHDKKRDAYLKKAGYVSVLRIKYSQWKEDKNKCILRLESKLYELQHLPSTHPSFNLQFNIE
;
A
#
# COMPACT_ATOMS: atom_id res chain seq x y z
N MET A 1 42.79 -51.24 0.58
CA MET A 1 42.06 -50.66 -0.56
C MET A 1 40.55 -50.52 -0.30
N GLN A 2 39.84 -51.58 0.12
CA GLN A 2 38.39 -51.48 0.43
C GLN A 2 38.04 -50.51 1.57
N LEU A 3 38.84 -50.47 2.65
CA LEU A 3 38.56 -49.59 3.81
C LEU A 3 38.70 -48.09 3.50
N LEU A 4 39.63 -47.71 2.63
CA LEU A 4 39.81 -46.33 2.17
C LEU A 4 38.68 -45.91 1.22
N PHE A 5 38.20 -46.84 0.39
CA PHE A 5 37.10 -46.62 -0.53
C PHE A 5 35.76 -46.42 0.21
N THR A 6 35.50 -47.20 1.26
CA THR A 6 34.30 -47.02 2.10
C THR A 6 34.33 -45.70 2.85
N PHE A 7 35.50 -45.31 3.40
CA PHE A 7 35.65 -44.02 4.07
C PHE A 7 35.38 -42.84 3.13
N PHE A 8 35.88 -42.92 1.89
CA PHE A 8 35.65 -41.90 0.87
C PHE A 8 34.15 -41.76 0.51
N ILE A 9 33.43 -42.88 0.35
CA ILE A 9 31.98 -42.88 0.08
C ILE A 9 31.20 -42.28 1.25
N ILE A 10 31.56 -42.62 2.50
CA ILE A 10 30.92 -42.08 3.70
C ILE A 10 31.13 -40.56 3.78
N CYS A 11 32.34 -40.06 3.50
CA CYS A 11 32.63 -38.63 3.46
C CYS A 11 31.80 -37.90 2.38
N LEU A 12 31.65 -38.48 1.19
CA LEU A 12 30.82 -37.91 0.12
C LEU A 12 29.34 -37.88 0.52
N PHE A 13 28.86 -38.91 1.21
CA PHE A 13 27.47 -38.99 1.66
C PHE A 13 27.18 -37.95 2.76
N ILE A 14 28.08 -37.80 3.73
CA ILE A 14 28.00 -36.78 4.79
C ILE A 14 28.05 -35.38 4.19
N TYR A 15 28.94 -35.14 3.21
CA TYR A 15 29.02 -33.87 2.50
C TYR A 15 27.73 -33.57 1.72
N GLY A 16 27.17 -34.57 1.02
CA GLY A 16 25.91 -34.45 0.31
C GLY A 16 24.74 -34.10 1.23
N ILE A 17 24.66 -34.74 2.41
CA ILE A 17 23.66 -34.43 3.44
C ILE A 17 23.87 -33.01 3.97
N ALA A 18 25.10 -32.61 4.31
CA ALA A 18 25.38 -31.26 4.81
C ALA A 18 25.07 -30.18 3.76
N PHE A 19 25.38 -30.43 2.49
CA PHE A 19 25.05 -29.56 1.36
C PHE A 19 23.53 -29.45 1.17
N ALA A 20 22.83 -30.58 1.23
CA ALA A 20 21.37 -30.61 1.17
C ALA A 20 20.73 -29.86 2.34
N ILE A 21 21.20 -30.03 3.57
CA ILE A 21 20.71 -29.29 4.75
C ILE A 21 20.97 -27.79 4.62
N LYS A 22 22.16 -27.38 4.13
CA LYS A 22 22.51 -25.98 3.92
C LYS A 22 21.67 -25.32 2.83
N ASN A 23 21.36 -26.04 1.75
CA ASN A 23 20.46 -25.57 0.67
C ASN A 23 18.97 -25.76 0.98
N ALA A 24 18.65 -26.65 1.92
CA ALA A 24 17.32 -26.82 2.50
C ALA A 24 17.14 -25.90 3.71
N GLN A 25 17.83 -24.74 3.76
CA GLN A 25 17.33 -23.57 4.48
C GLN A 25 15.93 -23.28 3.94
N LEU A 26 14.97 -23.96 4.58
CA LEU A 26 13.55 -23.80 4.44
C LEU A 26 13.35 -22.30 4.48
N LYS A 27 12.92 -21.75 3.35
CA LYS A 27 12.38 -20.41 3.26
C LYS A 27 11.20 -20.39 4.23
N PHE A 28 11.47 -20.08 5.50
CA PHE A 28 10.46 -19.81 6.49
C PHE A 28 9.90 -18.45 6.09
N SER A 29 9.04 -18.45 5.08
CA SER A 29 8.23 -17.30 4.74
C SER A 29 7.31 -17.10 5.94
N PRO A 30 7.39 -15.98 6.67
CA PRO A 30 6.56 -15.77 7.85
C PRO A 30 5.09 -15.77 7.43
N LYS A 31 4.42 -16.91 7.63
CA LYS A 31 3.05 -17.20 7.15
C LYS A 31 1.95 -16.38 7.84
N GLN A 32 2.28 -15.58 8.86
CA GLN A 32 1.28 -14.88 9.68
C GLN A 32 1.00 -13.43 9.27
N ARG A 33 1.80 -12.80 8.40
CA ARG A 33 1.63 -11.37 8.07
C ARG A 33 0.55 -11.11 6.99
N THR A 34 0.27 -12.09 6.13
CA THR A 34 -0.70 -11.97 5.04
C THR A 34 -2.14 -11.94 5.58
N ASP A 35 -2.49 -12.88 6.46
CA ASP A 35 -3.88 -13.08 6.89
C ASP A 35 -4.44 -11.85 7.62
N GLN A 36 -3.64 -11.25 8.52
CA GLN A 36 -4.05 -10.06 9.26
C GLN A 36 -4.18 -8.83 8.34
N ARG A 37 -3.28 -8.69 7.35
CA ARG A 37 -3.35 -7.61 6.35
C ARG A 37 -4.60 -7.78 5.50
N ASP A 38 -4.89 -8.99 5.04
CA ASP A 38 -6.04 -9.30 4.19
C ASP A 38 -7.37 -9.06 4.92
N ILE A 39 -7.46 -9.47 6.19
CA ILE A 39 -8.62 -9.17 7.05
C ILE A 39 -8.79 -7.65 7.20
N GLY A 40 -7.70 -6.93 7.45
CA GLY A 40 -7.69 -5.48 7.59
C GLY A 40 -8.13 -4.75 6.32
N ILE A 41 -7.61 -5.17 5.15
CA ILE A 41 -8.01 -4.67 3.83
C ILE A 41 -9.50 -4.90 3.63
N LYS A 42 -9.99 -6.11 3.88
CA LYS A 42 -11.41 -6.45 3.74
C LYS A 42 -12.30 -5.57 4.61
N HIS A 43 -11.95 -5.42 5.89
CA HIS A 43 -12.71 -4.59 6.81
C HIS A 43 -12.71 -3.10 6.41
N SER A 44 -11.56 -2.59 5.94
CA SER A 44 -11.46 -1.22 5.43
C SER A 44 -12.28 -1.03 4.16
N ARG A 45 -12.27 -2.00 3.25
CA ARG A 45 -13.07 -1.99 2.02
C ARG A 45 -14.57 -1.99 2.29
N GLU A 46 -15.04 -2.75 3.28
CA GLU A 46 -16.45 -2.85 3.67
C GLU A 46 -17.04 -1.51 4.14
N LYS A 47 -16.21 -0.61 4.67
CA LYS A 47 -16.64 0.74 5.10
C LYS A 47 -16.92 1.69 3.95
N CYS A 48 -16.46 1.42 2.73
CA CYS A 48 -16.69 2.30 1.58
C CYS A 48 -18.19 2.51 1.34
N GLY A 49 -18.61 3.77 1.22
CA GLY A 49 -20.01 4.18 1.17
C GLY A 49 -20.71 3.89 -0.16
N ASN A 50 -19.97 3.74 -1.25
CA ASN A 50 -20.53 3.52 -2.58
C ASN A 50 -19.57 2.73 -3.50
N ARG A 51 -20.03 2.44 -4.72
CA ARG A 51 -19.25 1.69 -5.73
C ARG A 51 -18.00 2.45 -6.18
N PHE A 52 -18.07 3.77 -6.30
CA PHE A 52 -16.93 4.58 -6.73
C PHE A 52 -15.79 4.51 -5.72
N GLU A 53 -16.08 4.71 -4.44
CA GLU A 53 -15.11 4.54 -3.35
C GLU A 53 -14.49 3.14 -3.35
N ARG A 54 -15.30 2.07 -3.53
CA ARG A 54 -14.76 0.69 -3.58
C ARG A 54 -13.79 0.47 -4.75
N GLU A 55 -14.09 1.04 -5.91
CA GLU A 55 -13.19 0.94 -7.07
C GLU A 55 -11.87 1.69 -6.83
N VAL A 56 -11.94 2.89 -6.25
CA VAL A 56 -10.73 3.67 -5.88
C VAL A 56 -9.92 2.93 -4.83
N PHE A 57 -10.58 2.38 -3.80
CA PHE A 57 -9.94 1.56 -2.77
C PHE A 57 -9.19 0.38 -3.38
N ASP A 58 -9.82 -0.37 -4.28
CA ASP A 58 -9.21 -1.53 -4.95
C ASP A 58 -7.98 -1.11 -5.78
N CYS A 59 -8.04 0.05 -6.44
CA CYS A 59 -6.89 0.61 -7.15
C CYS A 59 -5.74 0.99 -6.21
N LEU A 60 -6.03 1.63 -5.09
CA LEU A 60 -5.01 1.98 -4.09
C LEU A 60 -4.33 0.73 -3.51
N VAL A 61 -5.11 -0.32 -3.20
CA VAL A 61 -4.55 -1.60 -2.73
C VAL A 61 -3.66 -2.24 -3.80
N LYS A 62 -4.06 -2.20 -5.08
CA LYS A 62 -3.23 -2.68 -6.20
C LYS A 62 -1.93 -1.91 -6.37
N LEU A 63 -1.92 -0.62 -6.05
CA LEU A 63 -0.71 0.22 -6.01
C LEU A 63 0.17 -0.06 -4.76
N GLY A 64 -0.24 -0.97 -3.88
CA GLY A 64 0.53 -1.41 -2.72
C GLY A 64 0.16 -0.71 -1.40
N TYR A 65 -0.76 0.24 -1.42
CA TYR A 65 -1.21 0.94 -0.22
C TYR A 65 -2.07 0.06 0.68
N TYR A 66 -2.23 0.51 1.93
CA TYR A 66 -3.22 0.02 2.87
C TYR A 66 -4.16 1.18 3.27
N PRO A 67 -5.23 1.46 2.48
CA PRO A 67 -6.08 2.61 2.74
C PRO A 67 -6.93 2.42 3.99
N LEU A 68 -7.00 3.44 4.84
CA LEU A 68 -7.92 3.49 5.98
C LEU A 68 -9.20 4.20 5.56
N SER A 69 -10.30 3.48 5.43
CA SER A 69 -11.56 4.04 4.93
C SER A 69 -12.42 4.69 6.01
N GLN A 70 -13.13 5.75 5.65
CA GLN A 70 -14.16 6.43 6.46
C GLN A 70 -13.66 6.85 7.85
N VAL A 71 -12.44 7.41 7.91
CA VAL A 71 -11.78 7.84 9.15
C VAL A 71 -12.47 9.08 9.71
N LYS A 72 -12.82 9.05 11.00
CA LYS A 72 -13.36 10.22 11.70
C LYS A 72 -12.23 11.11 12.19
N GLU A 73 -12.20 12.36 11.73
CA GLU A 73 -11.20 13.36 12.07
C GLU A 73 -11.91 14.67 12.49
N GLY A 74 -11.96 14.91 13.80
CA GLY A 74 -12.82 15.94 14.39
C GLY A 74 -14.28 15.77 13.96
N ARG A 75 -14.83 16.79 13.27
CA ARG A 75 -16.19 16.78 12.71
C ARG A 75 -16.28 16.21 11.29
N TYR A 76 -15.14 15.90 10.67
CA TYR A 76 -15.08 15.45 9.29
C TYR A 76 -14.99 13.92 9.24
N ARG A 77 -15.52 13.35 8.16
CA ARG A 77 -15.31 11.95 7.81
C ARG A 77 -14.54 11.95 6.50
N LEU A 78 -13.39 11.28 6.49
CA LEU A 78 -12.45 11.25 5.38
C LEU A 78 -12.64 9.94 4.64
N ASP A 79 -12.75 9.99 3.31
CA ASP A 79 -13.03 8.77 2.52
C ASP A 79 -11.90 7.76 2.69
N PHE A 80 -10.65 8.19 2.46
CA PHE A 80 -9.47 7.39 2.73
C PHE A 80 -8.33 8.21 3.36
N VAL A 81 -7.58 7.57 4.25
CA VAL A 81 -6.29 8.05 4.73
C VAL A 81 -5.19 7.07 4.35
N LEU A 82 -4.12 7.59 3.73
CA LEU A 82 -2.90 6.88 3.40
C LEU A 82 -1.80 7.28 4.38
N LEU A 83 -1.15 6.28 4.99
CA LEU A 83 -0.09 6.46 5.98
C LEU A 83 1.22 5.87 5.44
N GLU A 84 2.04 6.69 4.82
CA GLU A 84 3.32 6.27 4.23
C GLU A 84 4.39 7.29 4.58
N ASN A 85 5.64 6.83 4.73
CA ASN A 85 6.81 7.71 4.88
C ASN A 85 6.64 8.79 5.97
N ASN A 86 6.04 8.42 7.10
CA ASN A 86 5.70 9.31 8.24
C ASN A 86 4.76 10.49 7.88
N LYS A 87 4.10 10.44 6.73
CA LYS A 87 3.14 11.43 6.26
C LYS A 87 1.74 10.84 6.26
N ARG A 88 0.74 11.72 6.28
CA ARG A 88 -0.68 11.37 6.18
C ARG A 88 -1.28 12.16 5.03
N ILE A 89 -1.84 11.46 4.05
CA ILE A 89 -2.54 12.08 2.93
C ILE A 89 -3.98 11.58 2.91
N VAL A 90 -4.90 12.50 2.69
CA VAL A 90 -6.31 12.19 2.50
C VAL A 90 -6.59 12.01 1.02
N ILE A 91 -7.31 10.95 0.66
CA ILE A 91 -7.92 10.78 -0.67
C ILE A 91 -9.43 10.91 -0.52
N GLU A 92 -10.02 11.84 -1.24
CA GLU A 92 -11.47 12.09 -1.26
C GLU A 92 -12.04 11.69 -2.62
N CYS A 93 -13.18 11.01 -2.58
CA CYS A 93 -13.97 10.60 -3.74
C CYS A 93 -15.12 11.59 -3.93
N ASP A 94 -14.80 12.74 -4.50
CA ASP A 94 -15.76 13.83 -4.67
C ASP A 94 -16.78 13.48 -5.78
N GLY A 95 -18.07 13.49 -5.40
CA GLY A 95 -19.17 13.50 -6.36
C GLY A 95 -19.25 14.82 -7.13
N ASP A 96 -19.99 14.83 -8.24
CA ASP A 96 -20.11 16.02 -9.10
C ASP A 96 -21.00 17.14 -8.53
N ILE A 97 -21.53 16.97 -7.32
CA ILE A 97 -22.44 17.93 -6.68
C ILE A 97 -21.62 19.05 -6.03
N PHE A 98 -21.90 20.29 -6.43
CA PHE A 98 -21.22 21.52 -6.03
C PHE A 98 -20.81 21.56 -4.55
N HIS A 99 -19.51 21.48 -4.29
CA HIS A 99 -18.94 21.79 -3.00
C HIS A 99 -18.90 23.30 -2.78
N ASN A 100 -19.28 23.74 -1.58
CA ASN A 100 -19.06 25.12 -1.15
C ASN A 100 -17.55 25.31 -0.88
N ALA A 101 -16.86 25.98 -1.79
CA ALA A 101 -15.42 26.21 -1.72
C ALA A 101 -14.94 26.84 -0.40
N GLN A 102 -15.79 27.59 0.31
CA GLN A 102 -15.43 28.15 1.62
C GLN A 102 -15.38 27.08 2.72
N HIS A 103 -16.27 26.08 2.66
CA HIS A 103 -16.25 24.95 3.58
C HIS A 103 -15.04 24.05 3.34
N ASP A 104 -14.68 23.83 2.06
CA ASP A 104 -13.48 23.06 1.70
C ASP A 104 -12.21 23.73 2.20
N LYS A 105 -12.07 25.05 2.01
CA LYS A 105 -10.91 25.80 2.53
C LYS A 105 -10.79 25.68 4.05
N LYS A 106 -11.91 25.77 4.79
CA LYS A 106 -11.91 25.59 6.25
C LYS A 106 -11.55 24.16 6.64
N ARG A 107 -12.08 23.16 5.92
CA ARG A 107 -11.76 21.74 6.13
C ARG A 107 -10.28 21.47 5.90
N ASP A 108 -9.75 21.87 4.75
CA ASP A 108 -8.37 21.60 4.37
C ASP A 108 -7.38 22.32 5.31
N ALA A 109 -7.71 23.55 5.75
CA ALA A 109 -6.92 24.26 6.76
C ALA A 109 -6.92 23.54 8.12
N TYR A 110 -8.07 22.98 8.54
CA TYR A 110 -8.16 22.16 9.74
C TYR A 110 -7.32 20.88 9.61
N LEU A 111 -7.44 20.15 8.49
CA LEU A 111 -6.69 18.91 8.26
C LEU A 111 -5.17 19.16 8.22
N LYS A 112 -4.74 20.28 7.64
CA LYS A 112 -3.32 20.66 7.69
C LYS A 112 -2.83 20.87 9.13
N LYS A 113 -3.63 21.53 9.98
CA LYS A 113 -3.33 21.69 11.42
C LYS A 113 -3.32 20.36 12.16
N ALA A 114 -4.15 19.40 11.74
CA ALA A 114 -4.19 18.05 12.29
C ALA A 114 -3.05 17.13 11.80
N GLY A 115 -2.13 17.64 10.98
CA GLY A 115 -0.94 16.91 10.53
C GLY A 115 -1.09 16.16 9.20
N TYR A 116 -2.18 16.38 8.45
CA TYR A 116 -2.29 15.88 7.08
C TYR A 116 -1.51 16.79 6.13
N VAL A 117 -0.72 16.17 5.26
CA VAL A 117 0.14 16.90 4.30
C VAL A 117 -0.67 17.50 3.17
N SER A 118 -1.65 16.74 2.67
CA SER A 118 -2.48 17.14 1.53
C SER A 118 -3.81 16.40 1.52
N VAL A 119 -4.78 16.98 0.79
CA VAL A 119 -6.08 16.37 0.47
C VAL A 119 -6.16 16.26 -1.05
N LEU A 120 -6.05 15.05 -1.58
CA LEU A 120 -6.16 14.75 -3.00
C LEU A 120 -7.59 14.32 -3.31
N ARG A 121 -8.19 14.91 -4.35
CA ARG A 121 -9.58 14.68 -4.72
C ARG A 121 -9.67 14.01 -6.09
N ILE A 122 -10.47 12.95 -6.18
CA ILE A 122 -10.79 12.26 -7.43
C ILE A 122 -12.26 12.51 -7.71
N LYS A 123 -12.56 13.16 -8.84
CA LYS A 123 -13.95 13.44 -9.22
C LYS A 123 -14.62 12.23 -9.85
N TYR A 124 -15.87 11.96 -9.49
CA TYR A 124 -16.63 10.86 -10.06
C TYR A 124 -16.78 10.97 -11.59
N SER A 125 -17.08 12.15 -12.13
CA SER A 125 -17.14 12.39 -13.59
C SER A 125 -15.85 11.98 -14.30
N GLN A 126 -14.70 12.41 -13.79
CA GLN A 126 -13.39 12.10 -14.37
C GLN A 126 -13.06 10.61 -14.26
N TRP A 127 -13.41 9.99 -13.12
CA TRP A 127 -13.24 8.56 -12.92
C TRP A 127 -14.07 7.74 -13.92
N LYS A 128 -15.30 8.18 -14.19
CA LYS A 128 -16.19 7.53 -15.15
C LYS A 128 -15.67 7.68 -16.59
N GLU A 129 -15.09 8.83 -16.91
CA GLU A 129 -14.52 9.13 -18.23
C GLU A 129 -13.26 8.30 -18.49
N ASP A 130 -12.26 8.38 -17.61
CA ASP A 130 -10.99 7.65 -17.75
C ASP A 130 -10.35 7.37 -16.38
N LYS A 131 -10.52 6.13 -15.93
CA LYS A 131 -9.94 5.64 -14.66
C LYS A 131 -8.42 5.66 -14.68
N ASN A 132 -7.80 5.25 -15.79
CA ASN A 132 -6.35 5.13 -15.86
C ASN A 132 -5.69 6.50 -15.77
N LYS A 133 -6.25 7.50 -16.46
CA LYS A 133 -5.79 8.89 -16.35
C LYS A 133 -5.93 9.45 -14.94
N CYS A 134 -7.03 9.13 -14.25
CA CYS A 134 -7.20 9.52 -12.84
C CYS A 134 -6.15 8.87 -11.93
N ILE A 135 -5.89 7.58 -12.11
CA ILE A 135 -4.88 6.82 -11.35
C ILE A 135 -3.49 7.38 -11.60
N LEU A 136 -3.09 7.60 -12.86
CA LEU A 136 -1.80 8.18 -13.20
C LEU A 136 -1.60 9.57 -12.58
N ARG A 137 -2.64 10.41 -12.63
CA ARG A 137 -2.60 11.74 -12.00
C ARG A 137 -2.44 11.63 -10.48
N LEU A 138 -3.16 10.72 -9.84
CA LEU A 138 -3.07 10.48 -8.41
C LEU A 138 -1.66 9.99 -8.02
N GLU A 139 -1.17 8.96 -8.71
CA GLU A 139 0.14 8.36 -8.47
C GLU A 139 1.27 9.39 -8.66
N SER A 140 1.20 10.20 -9.71
CA SER A 140 2.14 11.30 -9.95
C SER A 140 2.14 12.32 -8.81
N LYS A 141 0.96 12.66 -8.25
CA LYS A 141 0.88 13.53 -7.07
C LYS A 141 1.40 12.87 -5.80
N LEU A 142 1.17 11.58 -5.59
CA LEU A 142 1.75 10.84 -4.47
C LEU A 142 3.27 10.72 -4.62
N TYR A 143 3.78 10.64 -5.86
CA TYR A 143 5.20 10.70 -6.16
C TYR A 143 5.81 12.06 -5.80
N GLU A 144 5.20 13.16 -6.25
CA GLU A 144 5.66 14.52 -5.91
C GLU A 144 5.70 14.75 -4.39
N LEU A 145 4.75 14.18 -3.65
CA LEU A 145 4.64 14.33 -2.20
C LEU A 145 5.54 13.37 -1.40
N GLN A 146 6.34 12.53 -2.07
CA GLN A 146 7.15 11.48 -1.46
C GLN A 146 6.32 10.53 -0.57
N HIS A 147 5.17 10.10 -1.11
CA HIS A 147 4.18 9.31 -0.39
C HIS A 147 3.93 7.95 -1.04
N LEU A 148 4.87 7.45 -1.87
CA LEU A 148 4.74 6.09 -2.38
C LEU A 148 4.98 5.07 -1.26
N PRO A 149 4.30 3.92 -1.28
CA PRO A 149 4.53 2.84 -0.33
C PRO A 149 5.82 2.12 -0.71
N SER A 150 6.48 1.50 0.26
CA SER A 150 7.74 0.76 0.04
C SER A 150 7.63 -0.41 -0.93
N THR A 151 6.41 -0.90 -1.18
CA THR A 151 6.13 -1.95 -2.17
C THR A 151 5.99 -1.43 -3.61
N HIS A 152 5.97 -0.11 -3.82
CA HIS A 152 5.80 0.48 -5.13
C HIS A 152 7.07 0.33 -5.98
N PRO A 153 7.00 -0.04 -7.28
CA PRO A 153 8.18 -0.19 -8.13
C PRO A 153 9.07 1.06 -8.18
N SER A 154 8.45 2.24 -8.18
CA SER A 154 9.16 3.53 -8.22
C SER A 154 9.63 4.05 -6.86
N PHE A 155 9.44 3.30 -5.75
CA PHE A 155 9.81 3.76 -4.42
C PHE A 155 11.32 4.02 -4.29
N ASN A 156 12.16 3.10 -4.75
CA ASN A 156 13.62 3.26 -4.66
C ASN A 156 14.13 4.43 -5.50
N LEU A 157 13.53 4.65 -6.68
CA LEU A 157 13.84 5.79 -7.56
C LEU A 157 13.49 7.13 -6.89
N GLN A 158 12.42 7.17 -6.10
CA GLN A 158 11.99 8.36 -5.40
C GLN A 158 12.92 8.74 -4.24
N PHE A 159 13.47 7.76 -3.54
CA PHE A 159 14.26 7.97 -2.31
C PHE A 159 15.77 7.76 -2.50
N ASN A 160 16.24 7.50 -3.72
CA ASN A 160 17.65 7.20 -4.04
C ASN A 160 18.24 6.12 -3.12
N ILE A 161 17.47 5.08 -2.84
CA ILE A 161 17.92 3.95 -2.03
C ILE A 161 18.54 2.94 -3.00
N GLU A 162 19.88 2.84 -2.97
CA GLU A 162 20.67 1.84 -3.71
C GLU A 162 20.45 0.41 -3.18
#